data_AF-A0A353P8D0-F1
#
_entry.id   AF-A0A353P8D0-F1
#
_cell.length_a   1.000
_cell.length_b   1.000
_cell.length_c   1.000
_cell.angle_alpha   90.00
_cell.angle_beta   90.00
_cell.angle_gamma   90.00
#
_symmetry.space_group_name_H-M   'P 1'
#
loop_
_entity.id
_entity.type
_entity.pdbx_description
1 polymer ?
#
loop_
_entity_poly.entity_id
_entity_poly.type
_entity_poly.pdbx_seq_one_letter_code
_entity_poly.pdbx_strand_id
1 'polypeptide(L)'
;MTGNYIRQIVWLAGVMACLVTGPVSGSIRESSFDASRARFTAAFGETINPYNELATFVMPGQSVPIEVAGTAAGLRLAALAEGGRLDAVETRSWVWKAPITPGLYRLRLKSLNTNDTMQFNVFVMHPRSRATNGSLNGYPIGHYPETPLNNLDVYRPPRGFVEVTPDLANVPVSPHFRIGQFLCKEDARGPKYMVMRSALPLKLEGVLEEVNASGVAANSFEVMSGYRTPAYNRRIGNETTYSRHLWGDAADVFIDRDGDGEMDDLNRDGRVDMGDARWLVERVDDLESAHTHLIGGVGQYKANSHHGPFVHIDSRGFKVRW
;
A
#
# COMPACT_ATOMS: atom_id res chain seq x y z
N MET A 1 27.14 14.88 93.01
CA MET A 1 27.08 16.09 92.17
C MET A 1 25.94 15.86 91.19
N THR A 2 24.74 16.33 91.58
CA THR A 2 23.98 17.41 90.89
C THR A 2 23.48 16.95 89.53
N GLY A 3 22.20 16.81 89.23
CA GLY A 3 20.92 17.25 89.80
C GLY A 3 19.90 17.10 88.65
N ASN A 4 18.71 16.54 88.81
CA ASN A 4 17.49 17.01 89.49
C ASN A 4 16.41 17.44 88.46
N TYR A 5 15.17 17.03 88.72
CA TYR A 5 13.86 17.49 88.17
C TYR A 5 13.40 17.04 86.76
N ILE A 6 12.12 16.81 86.44
CA ILE A 6 10.86 16.33 87.06
C ILE A 6 9.79 16.43 85.93
N ARG A 7 8.71 15.62 85.99
CA ARG A 7 7.41 15.69 85.23
C ARG A 7 7.45 15.31 83.73
N GLN A 8 6.41 14.81 83.06
CA GLN A 8 5.18 14.03 83.30
C GLN A 8 4.45 14.05 81.92
N ILE A 9 4.00 12.88 81.43
CA ILE A 9 2.76 12.61 80.64
C ILE A 9 2.42 13.53 79.43
N VAL A 10 2.25 12.95 78.23
CA VAL A 10 1.01 13.06 77.38
C VAL A 10 1.02 11.93 76.33
N TRP A 11 -0.10 11.20 76.22
CA TRP A 11 -0.47 10.31 75.12
C TRP A 11 -0.99 11.13 73.93
N LEU A 12 -0.63 10.78 72.70
CA LEU A 12 -1.39 11.19 71.51
C LEU A 12 -1.32 10.11 70.42
N ALA A 13 -2.51 9.64 70.04
CA ALA A 13 -2.78 8.68 68.99
C ALA A 13 -2.47 9.26 67.61
N GLY A 14 -1.87 8.45 66.75
CA GLY A 14 -1.69 8.71 65.31
C GLY A 14 -2.31 7.58 64.50
N VAL A 15 -3.38 7.92 63.79
CA VAL A 15 -4.09 7.09 62.80
C VAL A 15 -3.12 6.65 61.71
N MET A 16 -2.95 5.34 61.50
CA MET A 16 -2.21 4.80 60.35
C MET A 16 -3.23 4.38 59.27
N ALA A 17 -3.25 5.15 58.19
CA ALA A 17 -4.05 4.87 57.01
C ALA A 17 -3.44 3.71 56.21
N CYS A 18 -4.25 2.68 55.96
CA CYS A 18 -3.91 1.59 55.05
C CYS A 18 -3.74 2.12 53.61
N LEU A 19 -2.53 2.04 53.07
CA LEU A 19 -2.28 2.15 51.64
C LEU A 19 -2.54 0.79 50.98
N VAL A 20 -3.71 0.65 50.36
CA VAL A 20 -3.99 -0.41 49.40
C VAL A 20 -3.24 -0.07 48.11
N THR A 21 -2.17 -0.80 47.82
CA THR A 21 -1.50 -0.74 46.52
C THR A 21 -2.36 -1.46 45.49
N GLY A 22 -3.13 -0.70 44.70
CA GLY A 22 -3.76 -1.22 43.49
C GLY A 22 -2.70 -1.51 42.41
N PRO A 23 -2.94 -2.48 41.51
CA PRO A 23 -2.04 -2.72 40.40
C PRO A 23 -2.07 -1.51 39.46
N VAL A 24 -0.88 -1.05 39.08
CA VAL A 24 -0.70 -0.08 38.00
C VAL A 24 -1.01 -0.81 36.70
N SER A 25 -2.24 -0.67 36.21
CA SER A 25 -2.59 -1.02 34.84
C SER A 25 -1.79 -0.12 33.91
N GLY A 26 -0.69 -0.62 33.37
CA GLY A 26 -0.04 -0.02 32.21
C GLY A 26 -1.03 -0.10 31.06
N SER A 27 -1.61 1.04 30.67
CA SER A 27 -2.32 1.12 29.40
C SER A 27 -1.28 0.90 28.30
N ILE A 28 -1.41 -0.20 27.57
CA ILE A 28 -0.82 -0.29 26.24
C ILE A 28 -1.49 0.84 25.48
N ARG A 29 -0.76 1.93 25.20
CA ARG A 29 -1.19 2.86 24.16
C ARG A 29 -1.15 2.04 22.88
N GLU A 30 -2.32 1.65 22.36
CA GLU A 30 -2.43 1.32 20.95
C GLU A 30 -1.75 2.45 20.18
N SER A 31 -0.67 2.14 19.47
CA SER A 31 -0.03 3.11 18.60
C SER A 31 -1.09 3.57 17.61
N SER A 32 -1.45 4.85 17.64
CA SER A 32 -2.36 5.43 16.66
C SER A 32 -1.81 5.15 15.26
N PHE A 33 -2.65 4.65 14.35
CA PHE A 33 -2.30 4.44 12.96
C PHE A 33 -1.67 5.70 12.34
N ASP A 34 -0.50 5.56 11.73
CA ASP A 34 0.19 6.62 11.02
C ASP A 34 0.07 6.41 9.52
N ALA A 35 -0.82 7.17 8.88
CA ALA A 35 -1.04 7.14 7.44
C ALA A 35 0.22 7.47 6.61
N SER A 36 1.29 8.00 7.24
CA SER A 36 2.54 8.35 6.56
C SER A 36 2.33 9.32 5.39
N ARG A 37 1.35 10.22 5.53
CA ARG A 37 1.08 11.29 4.57
C ARG A 37 2.23 12.29 4.54
N ALA A 38 2.58 12.75 3.34
CA ALA A 38 3.55 13.80 3.14
C ALA A 38 2.94 15.18 3.43
N ARG A 39 3.80 16.14 3.79
CA ARG A 39 3.39 17.55 4.00
C ARG A 39 3.13 18.32 2.69
N PHE A 40 3.41 17.71 1.55
CA PHE A 40 3.16 18.23 0.22
C PHE A 40 2.76 17.06 -0.70
N THR A 41 2.07 17.36 -1.80
CA THR A 41 1.70 16.36 -2.80
C THR A 41 2.60 16.50 -4.02
N ALA A 42 2.96 15.39 -4.67
CA ALA A 42 3.72 15.44 -5.90
C ALA A 42 3.09 14.56 -6.98
N ALA A 43 2.97 15.11 -8.17
CA ALA A 43 2.66 14.35 -9.37
C ALA A 43 3.95 13.79 -9.97
N PHE A 44 3.91 12.51 -10.34
CA PHE A 44 4.92 11.84 -11.16
C PHE A 44 4.21 11.34 -12.42
N GLY A 45 4.28 12.13 -13.50
CA GLY A 45 3.39 11.98 -14.64
C GLY A 45 1.94 12.21 -14.23
N GLU A 46 1.07 11.25 -14.53
CA GLU A 46 -0.35 11.29 -14.18
C GLU A 46 -0.64 10.80 -12.74
N THR A 47 0.36 10.25 -12.05
CA THR A 47 0.18 9.70 -10.69
C THR A 47 0.41 10.76 -9.64
N ILE A 48 -0.61 11.08 -8.84
CA ILE A 48 -0.52 12.02 -7.72
C ILE A 48 -0.24 11.24 -6.43
N ASN A 49 0.84 11.58 -5.75
CA ASN A 49 1.23 10.97 -4.49
C ASN A 49 1.00 11.93 -3.31
N PRO A 50 0.14 11.57 -2.34
CA PRO A 50 0.00 12.29 -1.08
C PRO A 50 0.81 11.69 0.08
N TYR A 51 1.53 10.58 -0.14
CA TYR A 51 2.28 9.85 0.89
C TYR A 51 3.78 10.12 0.84
N ASN A 52 4.50 9.80 1.91
CA ASN A 52 5.96 9.93 1.95
C ASN A 52 6.66 8.96 0.98
N GLU A 53 6.01 7.89 0.54
CA GLU A 53 6.60 6.92 -0.38
C GLU A 53 5.56 6.34 -1.35
N LEU A 54 5.93 6.19 -2.61
CA LEU A 54 5.10 5.53 -3.62
C LEU A 54 5.96 4.89 -4.72
N ALA A 55 5.60 3.70 -5.19
CA ALA A 55 6.21 3.12 -6.37
C ALA A 55 5.55 3.60 -7.67
N THR A 56 6.37 3.87 -8.68
CA THR A 56 5.93 4.21 -10.05
C THR A 56 6.61 3.32 -11.08
N PHE A 57 5.95 3.11 -12.21
CA PHE A 57 6.34 2.10 -13.20
C PHE A 57 6.48 2.76 -14.57
N VAL A 58 7.68 2.69 -15.16
CA VAL A 58 8.01 3.41 -16.38
C VAL A 58 8.72 2.52 -17.40
N MET A 59 8.65 2.89 -18.68
CA MET A 59 9.43 2.23 -19.72
C MET A 59 10.86 2.77 -19.78
N PRO A 60 11.84 1.97 -20.24
CA PRO A 60 13.20 2.44 -20.46
C PRO A 60 13.26 3.70 -21.33
N GLY A 61 14.03 4.70 -20.90
CA GLY A 61 14.20 5.96 -21.63
C GLY A 61 13.01 6.93 -21.58
N GLN A 62 11.92 6.57 -20.91
CA GLN A 62 10.74 7.44 -20.77
C GLN A 62 11.09 8.71 -19.97
N SER A 63 10.68 9.87 -20.49
CA SER A 63 10.68 11.12 -19.75
C SER A 63 9.37 11.28 -18.99
N VAL A 64 9.44 11.67 -17.72
CA VAL A 64 8.29 11.85 -16.85
C VAL A 64 8.38 13.22 -16.17
N PRO A 65 7.36 14.08 -16.30
CA PRO A 65 7.29 15.32 -15.54
C PRO A 65 7.02 15.03 -14.06
N ILE A 66 7.62 15.84 -13.20
CA ILE A 66 7.45 15.78 -11.75
C ILE A 66 7.07 17.17 -11.29
N GLU A 67 5.92 17.30 -10.64
CA GLU A 67 5.38 18.58 -10.22
C GLU A 67 4.92 18.50 -8.77
N VAL A 68 5.30 19.48 -7.96
CA VAL A 68 4.95 19.49 -6.52
C VAL A 68 3.93 20.58 -6.25
N ALA A 69 2.76 20.17 -5.76
CA ALA A 69 1.71 21.04 -5.29
C ALA A 69 1.79 21.21 -3.76
N GLY A 70 1.51 22.42 -3.27
CA GLY A 70 1.56 22.71 -1.84
C GLY A 70 1.36 24.19 -1.51
N THR A 71 0.61 24.42 -0.44
CA THR A 71 0.11 25.73 0.03
C THR A 71 1.06 26.44 0.99
N ALA A 72 2.15 25.80 1.43
CA ALA A 72 3.14 26.44 2.26
C ALA A 72 3.86 27.52 1.43
N ALA A 73 3.52 28.79 1.69
CA ALA A 73 4.25 29.94 1.18
C ALA A 73 5.75 29.72 1.45
N GLY A 74 6.57 29.73 0.39
CA GLY A 74 8.01 29.52 0.50
C GLY A 74 8.49 28.06 0.61
N LEU A 75 7.67 27.04 0.30
CA LEU A 75 8.18 25.66 0.13
C LEU A 75 9.31 25.65 -0.92
N ARG A 76 10.52 25.30 -0.45
CA ARG A 76 11.75 25.18 -1.25
C ARG A 76 12.12 23.71 -1.30
N LEU A 77 12.34 23.19 -2.50
CA LEU A 77 12.56 21.76 -2.70
C LEU A 77 13.90 21.50 -3.39
N ALA A 78 14.53 20.42 -2.98
CA ALA A 78 15.58 19.76 -3.76
C ALA A 78 15.08 18.41 -4.23
N ALA A 79 15.42 18.05 -5.46
CA ALA A 79 15.15 16.73 -6.02
C ALA A 79 16.46 16.01 -6.30
N LEU A 80 16.52 14.73 -5.92
CA LEU A 80 17.68 13.87 -6.06
C LEU A 80 17.23 12.58 -6.75
N ALA A 81 17.98 12.09 -7.73
CA ALA A 81 17.71 10.82 -8.40
C ALA A 81 18.93 9.90 -8.30
N GLU A 82 18.71 8.69 -7.78
CA GLU A 82 19.63 7.57 -7.86
C GLU A 82 19.51 7.01 -9.28
N GLY A 83 20.20 7.63 -10.25
CA GLY A 83 20.18 7.25 -11.66
C GLY A 83 19.17 8.01 -12.54
N GLY A 84 19.29 7.80 -13.85
CA GLY A 84 18.57 8.58 -14.86
C GLY A 84 19.12 10.00 -15.01
N ARG A 85 18.40 10.83 -15.77
CA ARG A 85 18.71 12.26 -15.89
C ARG A 85 17.57 13.09 -15.33
N LEU A 86 17.85 13.92 -14.35
CA LEU A 86 16.89 14.81 -13.73
C LEU A 86 17.21 16.25 -14.13
N ASP A 87 16.33 16.86 -14.91
CA ASP A 87 16.47 18.25 -15.35
C ASP A 87 15.45 19.11 -14.59
N ALA A 88 15.92 20.17 -13.92
CA ALA A 88 15.02 21.15 -13.31
C ALA A 88 14.38 22.01 -14.42
N VAL A 89 13.06 22.24 -14.30
CA VAL A 89 12.31 23.10 -15.22
C VAL A 89 11.99 24.42 -14.52
N GLU A 90 11.39 24.34 -13.34
CA GLU A 90 11.09 25.48 -12.47
C GLU A 90 11.38 25.14 -10.99
N THR A 91 11.03 26.04 -10.07
CA THR A 91 11.32 25.92 -8.62
C THR A 91 10.76 24.63 -7.98
N ARG A 92 9.69 24.07 -8.54
CA ARG A 92 8.97 22.89 -8.00
C ARG A 92 8.62 21.87 -9.08
N SER A 93 9.33 21.93 -10.20
CA SER A 93 9.10 21.04 -11.33
C SER A 93 10.40 20.55 -11.95
N TRP A 94 10.38 19.28 -12.32
CA TRP A 94 11.49 18.59 -12.95
C TRP A 94 10.97 17.70 -14.07
N VAL A 95 11.85 17.34 -14.99
CA VAL A 95 11.64 16.21 -15.89
C VAL A 95 12.70 15.17 -15.58
N TRP A 96 12.26 13.97 -15.24
CA TRP A 96 13.15 12.84 -15.05
C TRP A 96 13.09 11.90 -16.25
N LYS A 97 14.25 11.61 -16.86
CA LYS A 97 14.39 10.63 -17.93
C LYS A 97 14.94 9.33 -17.35
N ALA A 98 14.14 8.27 -17.49
CA ALA A 98 14.46 6.93 -17.05
C ALA A 98 15.72 6.38 -17.74
N PRO A 99 16.57 5.63 -17.03
CA PRO A 99 17.63 4.83 -17.63
C PRO A 99 17.12 3.86 -18.69
N ILE A 100 18.02 3.43 -19.59
CA ILE A 100 17.72 2.36 -20.56
C ILE A 100 17.72 0.97 -19.88
N THR A 101 18.47 0.83 -18.79
CA THR A 101 18.58 -0.42 -18.05
C THR A 101 17.37 -0.57 -17.12
N PRO A 102 16.56 -1.64 -17.26
CA PRO A 102 15.51 -1.96 -16.30
C PRO A 102 16.05 -2.14 -14.88
N GLY A 103 15.21 -1.90 -13.88
CA GLY A 103 15.57 -2.01 -12.46
C GLY A 103 14.89 -0.96 -11.59
N LEU A 104 15.20 -0.98 -10.29
CA LEU A 104 14.73 0.01 -9.33
C LEU A 104 15.68 1.22 -9.30
N TYR A 105 15.10 2.41 -9.37
CA TYR A 105 15.76 3.69 -9.17
C TYR A 105 14.96 4.50 -8.15
N ARG A 106 15.62 5.38 -7.40
CA ARG A 106 14.95 6.19 -6.38
C ARG A 106 15.00 7.66 -6.72
N LEU A 107 13.86 8.32 -6.63
CA LEU A 107 13.78 9.76 -6.72
C LEU A 107 13.28 10.32 -5.39
N ARG A 108 14.01 11.26 -4.81
CA ARG A 108 13.68 11.88 -3.53
C ARG A 108 13.45 13.36 -3.71
N LEU A 109 12.30 13.83 -3.22
CA LEU A 109 11.98 15.23 -3.03
C LEU A 109 12.22 15.58 -1.56
N LYS A 110 12.96 16.64 -1.29
CA LYS A 110 13.28 17.10 0.06
C LYS A 110 12.93 18.57 0.24
N SER A 111 12.10 18.85 1.23
CA SER A 111 11.84 20.21 1.70
C SER A 111 13.06 20.77 2.40
N LEU A 112 13.57 21.91 1.92
CA LEU A 112 14.75 22.57 2.47
C LEU A 112 14.42 23.39 3.72
N ASN A 113 13.17 23.77 3.93
CA ASN A 113 12.72 24.55 5.08
C ASN A 113 12.22 23.68 6.25
N THR A 114 11.59 22.53 5.97
CA THR A 114 11.01 21.64 7.00
C THR A 114 11.73 20.31 7.14
N ASN A 115 12.65 19.98 6.23
CA ASN A 115 13.35 18.69 6.17
C ASN A 115 12.43 17.48 5.85
N ASP A 116 11.15 17.69 5.56
CA ASP A 116 10.23 16.64 5.09
C ASP A 116 10.72 16.03 3.78
N THR A 117 10.47 14.73 3.59
CA THR A 117 10.90 13.98 2.41
C THR A 117 9.77 13.17 1.80
N MET A 118 9.76 13.10 0.48
CA MET A 118 8.96 12.17 -0.30
C MET A 118 9.87 11.36 -1.22
N GLN A 119 9.62 10.06 -1.35
CA GLN A 119 10.37 9.14 -2.20
C GLN A 119 9.46 8.48 -3.23
N PHE A 120 9.92 8.46 -4.48
CA PHE A 120 9.38 7.59 -5.51
C PHE A 120 10.33 6.40 -5.72
N ASN A 121 9.82 5.19 -5.55
CA ASN A 121 10.50 3.94 -5.94
C ASN A 121 10.15 3.66 -7.41
N VAL A 122 11.00 4.11 -8.32
CA VAL A 122 10.74 4.07 -9.76
C VAL A 122 11.27 2.77 -10.35
N PHE A 123 10.37 1.87 -10.73
CA PHE A 123 10.70 0.65 -11.44
C PHE A 123 10.70 0.89 -12.94
N VAL A 124 11.90 0.87 -13.54
CA VAL A 124 12.07 0.83 -14.99
C VAL A 124 11.83 -0.59 -15.45
N MET A 125 10.79 -0.80 -16.26
CA MET A 125 10.29 -2.12 -16.63
C MET A 125 11.11 -2.77 -17.75
N HIS A 126 11.05 -4.09 -17.81
CA HIS A 126 11.42 -4.86 -19.00
C HIS A 126 10.32 -4.74 -20.06
N PRO A 127 10.64 -4.30 -21.30
CA PRO A 127 9.64 -4.20 -22.36
C PRO A 127 9.03 -5.57 -22.71
N ARG A 128 7.69 -5.63 -22.89
CA ARG A 128 7.00 -6.85 -23.33
C ARG A 128 7.52 -7.37 -24.68
N SER A 129 7.97 -6.47 -25.55
CA SER A 129 8.56 -6.82 -26.85
C SER A 129 9.82 -7.68 -26.77
N ARG A 130 10.46 -7.80 -25.60
CA ARG A 130 11.58 -8.73 -25.38
C ARG A 130 11.14 -10.16 -25.08
N ALA A 131 9.85 -10.39 -24.82
CA ALA A 131 9.35 -11.71 -24.52
C ALA A 131 9.32 -12.59 -25.78
N THR A 132 9.67 -13.86 -25.62
CA THR A 132 9.62 -14.88 -26.67
C THR A 132 8.70 -16.01 -26.20
N ASN A 133 7.76 -16.42 -27.05
CA ASN A 133 6.77 -17.48 -26.74
C ASN A 133 6.09 -17.33 -25.36
N GLY A 134 5.68 -16.11 -25.00
CA GLY A 134 5.01 -15.83 -23.72
C GLY A 134 5.92 -15.90 -22.49
N SER A 135 7.24 -15.95 -22.67
CA SER A 135 8.23 -15.93 -21.60
C SER A 135 9.14 -14.71 -21.69
N LEU A 136 9.43 -14.11 -20.54
CA LEU A 136 10.39 -13.03 -20.38
C LEU A 136 11.50 -13.50 -19.44
N ASN A 137 12.73 -13.61 -19.95
CA ASN A 137 13.89 -14.09 -19.19
C ASN A 137 13.64 -15.42 -18.45
N GLY A 138 12.88 -16.34 -19.06
CA GLY A 138 12.56 -17.66 -18.49
C GLY A 138 11.33 -17.68 -17.56
N TYR A 139 10.77 -16.53 -17.20
CA TYR A 139 9.52 -16.46 -16.43
C TYR A 139 8.30 -16.40 -17.36
N PRO A 140 7.24 -17.19 -17.12
CA PRO A 140 6.02 -17.14 -17.93
C PRO A 140 5.21 -15.87 -17.65
N ILE A 141 5.19 -14.93 -18.60
CA ILE A 141 4.30 -13.77 -18.55
C ILE A 141 2.98 -14.02 -19.28
N GLY A 142 2.92 -15.08 -20.10
CA GLY A 142 1.76 -15.52 -20.84
C GLY A 142 1.35 -14.61 -22.00
N HIS A 143 0.17 -14.88 -22.55
CA HIS A 143 -0.44 -14.14 -23.65
C HIS A 143 -1.66 -13.37 -23.14
N TYR A 144 -1.74 -12.12 -23.54
CA TYR A 144 -2.86 -11.22 -23.26
C TYR A 144 -3.74 -11.12 -24.51
N PRO A 145 -5.07 -10.93 -24.36
CA PRO A 145 -5.94 -10.69 -25.51
C PRO A 145 -5.44 -9.50 -26.35
N GLU A 146 -5.40 -9.67 -27.67
CA GLU A 146 -4.98 -8.59 -28.58
C GLU A 146 -6.00 -7.47 -28.65
N THR A 147 -7.29 -7.84 -28.67
CA THR A 147 -8.41 -6.91 -28.61
C THR A 147 -8.69 -6.54 -27.16
N PRO A 148 -8.63 -5.24 -26.77
CA PRO A 148 -9.04 -4.83 -25.44
C PRO A 148 -10.54 -5.04 -25.25
N LEU A 149 -10.96 -5.48 -24.06
CA LEU A 149 -12.38 -5.64 -23.74
C LEU A 149 -13.11 -4.30 -23.93
N ASN A 150 -14.16 -4.30 -24.75
CA ASN A 150 -14.96 -3.13 -25.11
C ASN A 150 -14.12 -1.94 -25.65
N ASN A 151 -12.96 -2.21 -26.26
CA ASN A 151 -12.00 -1.20 -26.73
C ASN A 151 -11.49 -0.23 -25.66
N LEU A 152 -11.60 -0.60 -24.37
CA LEU A 152 -11.13 0.25 -23.28
C LEU A 152 -9.61 0.12 -23.12
N ASP A 153 -8.91 1.26 -23.06
CA ASP A 153 -7.45 1.31 -22.97
C ASP A 153 -6.90 0.57 -21.74
N VAL A 154 -7.67 0.52 -20.66
CA VAL A 154 -7.32 -0.18 -19.42
C VAL A 154 -7.09 -1.69 -19.62
N TYR A 155 -7.64 -2.28 -20.69
CA TYR A 155 -7.46 -3.70 -21.07
C TYR A 155 -6.43 -3.91 -22.20
N ARG A 156 -5.67 -2.89 -22.61
CA ARG A 156 -4.56 -3.11 -23.54
C ARG A 156 -3.48 -3.99 -22.91
N PRO A 157 -2.80 -4.85 -23.68
CA PRO A 157 -1.67 -5.62 -23.19
C PRO A 157 -0.63 -4.74 -22.48
N PRO A 158 -0.07 -5.17 -21.34
CA PRO A 158 0.97 -4.44 -20.63
C PRO A 158 2.15 -4.08 -21.54
N ARG A 159 2.67 -2.85 -21.40
CA ARG A 159 3.83 -2.39 -22.19
C ARG A 159 5.14 -3.04 -21.72
N GLY A 160 5.22 -3.38 -20.45
CA GLY A 160 6.38 -4.00 -19.82
C GLY A 160 6.02 -4.63 -18.47
N PHE A 161 7.03 -5.25 -17.87
CA PHE A 161 6.92 -5.96 -16.60
C PHE A 161 8.05 -5.52 -15.66
N VAL A 162 7.73 -5.44 -14.38
CA VAL A 162 8.69 -5.21 -13.32
C VAL A 162 9.39 -6.53 -13.02
N GLU A 163 10.73 -6.51 -13.01
CA GLU A 163 11.52 -7.62 -12.49
C GLU A 163 11.58 -7.52 -10.97
N VAL A 164 11.20 -8.59 -10.27
CA VAL A 164 11.25 -8.68 -8.81
C VAL A 164 12.13 -9.86 -8.42
N THR A 165 13.34 -9.55 -8.00
CA THR A 165 14.27 -10.49 -7.35
C THR A 165 13.90 -10.65 -5.87
N PRO A 166 14.43 -11.68 -5.18
CA PRO A 166 14.26 -11.80 -3.73
C PRO A 166 14.66 -10.53 -2.95
N ASP A 167 15.75 -9.87 -3.34
CA ASP A 167 16.21 -8.63 -2.69
C ASP A 167 15.26 -7.44 -2.89
N LEU A 168 14.46 -7.46 -3.96
CA LEU A 168 13.48 -6.42 -4.24
C LEU A 168 12.11 -6.67 -3.60
N ALA A 169 11.83 -7.88 -3.10
CA ALA A 169 10.51 -8.24 -2.58
C ALA A 169 10.03 -7.34 -1.42
N ASN A 170 10.97 -6.82 -0.63
CA ASN A 170 10.69 -5.94 0.50
C ASN A 170 10.70 -4.45 0.15
N VAL A 171 10.81 -4.09 -1.13
CA VAL A 171 10.74 -2.68 -1.54
C VAL A 171 9.32 -2.15 -1.35
N PRO A 172 9.15 -0.99 -0.69
CA PRO A 172 7.84 -0.37 -0.53
C PRO A 172 7.23 0.07 -1.86
N VAL A 173 5.96 -0.26 -2.05
CA VAL A 173 5.14 0.30 -3.13
C VAL A 173 4.29 1.47 -2.66
N SER A 174 4.09 1.57 -1.35
CA SER A 174 3.49 2.66 -0.59
C SER A 174 3.82 2.43 0.91
N PRO A 175 3.44 3.31 1.85
CA PRO A 175 3.86 3.19 3.26
C PRO A 175 3.60 1.81 3.90
N HIS A 176 2.41 1.24 3.68
CA HIS A 176 1.94 0.02 4.33
C HIS A 176 1.99 -1.22 3.44
N PHE A 177 2.50 -1.08 2.21
CA PHE A 177 2.55 -2.18 1.24
C PHE A 177 3.94 -2.35 0.63
N ARG A 178 4.32 -3.60 0.36
CA ARG A 178 5.58 -4.02 -0.27
C ARG A 178 5.29 -4.75 -1.59
N ILE A 179 6.19 -4.62 -2.56
CA ILE A 179 5.97 -5.21 -3.89
C ILE A 179 5.79 -6.73 -3.84
N GLY A 180 6.48 -7.41 -2.92
CA GLY A 180 6.42 -8.86 -2.73
C GLY A 180 5.02 -9.38 -2.42
N GLN A 181 4.19 -8.59 -1.73
CA GLN A 181 2.80 -8.95 -1.38
C GLN A 181 1.92 -9.13 -2.62
N PHE A 182 2.27 -8.49 -3.74
CA PHE A 182 1.48 -8.53 -4.97
C PHE A 182 2.01 -9.54 -5.99
N LEU A 183 3.06 -10.30 -5.66
CA LEU A 183 3.63 -11.26 -6.60
C LEU A 183 2.68 -12.40 -6.92
N CYS A 184 2.73 -12.87 -8.16
CA CYS A 184 2.04 -14.07 -8.54
C CYS A 184 2.60 -15.28 -7.75
N LYS A 185 1.72 -16.12 -7.22
CA LYS A 185 2.07 -17.38 -6.53
C LYS A 185 2.53 -18.48 -7.49
N GLU A 186 2.79 -18.15 -8.75
CA GLU A 186 3.46 -19.04 -9.70
C GLU A 186 4.91 -19.29 -9.28
N ASP A 187 5.31 -20.56 -9.25
CA ASP A 187 6.68 -20.94 -8.91
C ASP A 187 7.67 -20.44 -9.96
N ALA A 188 8.81 -19.94 -9.51
CA ALA A 188 9.90 -19.51 -10.37
C ALA A 188 11.25 -19.83 -9.72
N ARG A 189 12.21 -20.32 -10.51
CA ARG A 189 13.59 -20.55 -10.06
C ARG A 189 14.45 -19.27 -10.03
N GLY A 190 13.97 -18.19 -10.64
CA GLY A 190 14.66 -16.92 -10.79
C GLY A 190 13.75 -15.74 -10.47
N PRO A 191 14.06 -14.51 -10.93
CA PRO A 191 13.20 -13.37 -10.70
C PRO A 191 11.79 -13.61 -11.26
N LYS A 192 10.80 -13.06 -10.56
CA LYS A 192 9.43 -13.01 -11.05
C LYS A 192 9.21 -11.72 -11.84
N TYR A 193 8.31 -11.77 -12.81
CA TYR A 193 7.91 -10.59 -13.56
C TYR A 193 6.43 -10.31 -13.33
N MET A 194 6.11 -9.06 -13.01
CA MET A 194 4.74 -8.65 -12.71
C MET A 194 4.36 -7.35 -13.40
N VAL A 195 3.05 -7.16 -13.55
CA VAL A 195 2.48 -5.86 -13.88
C VAL A 195 1.98 -5.25 -12.58
N MET A 196 2.22 -3.96 -12.38
CA MET A 196 1.64 -3.21 -11.28
C MET A 196 1.30 -1.79 -11.75
N ARG A 197 0.21 -1.22 -11.22
CA ARG A 197 -0.16 0.18 -11.43
C ARG A 197 -0.19 0.90 -10.09
N SER A 198 0.37 2.10 -10.03
CA SER A 198 0.47 2.91 -8.80
C SER A 198 -0.88 3.26 -8.18
N ALA A 199 -1.95 3.27 -8.98
CA ALA A 199 -3.31 3.52 -8.48
C ALA A 199 -3.80 2.45 -7.49
N LEU A 200 -3.37 1.18 -7.62
CA LEU A 200 -3.76 0.12 -6.70
C LEU A 200 -3.23 0.34 -5.27
N PRO A 201 -1.92 0.49 -5.02
CA PRO A 201 -1.43 0.76 -3.67
C PRO A 201 -1.96 2.08 -3.12
N LEU A 202 -2.09 3.14 -3.94
CA LEU A 202 -2.74 4.39 -3.51
C LEU A 202 -4.18 4.16 -3.00
N LYS A 203 -4.94 3.34 -3.72
CA LYS A 203 -6.29 2.98 -3.30
C LYS A 203 -6.29 2.18 -2.00
N LEU A 204 -5.41 1.20 -1.87
CA LEU A 204 -5.32 0.39 -0.66
C LEU A 204 -4.92 1.22 0.57
N GLU A 205 -4.00 2.18 0.44
CA GLU A 205 -3.68 3.13 1.52
C GLU A 205 -4.90 3.96 1.92
N GLY A 206 -5.65 4.48 0.94
CA GLY A 206 -6.88 5.23 1.21
C GLY A 206 -7.94 4.39 1.92
N VAL A 207 -8.16 3.13 1.50
CA VAL A 207 -9.13 2.24 2.18
C VAL A 207 -8.63 1.90 3.58
N LEU A 208 -7.33 1.69 3.77
CA LEU A 208 -6.74 1.43 5.09
C LEU A 208 -6.93 2.62 6.04
N GLU A 209 -6.83 3.86 5.53
CA GLU A 209 -7.19 5.06 6.29
C GLU A 209 -8.66 5.05 6.72
N GLU A 210 -9.61 4.73 5.82
CA GLU A 210 -11.04 4.64 6.15
C GLU A 210 -11.35 3.54 7.18
N VAL A 211 -10.67 2.39 7.06
CA VAL A 211 -10.76 1.28 8.03
C VAL A 211 -10.32 1.74 9.42
N ASN A 212 -9.18 2.43 9.52
CA ASN A 212 -8.66 2.95 10.78
C ASN A 212 -9.52 4.10 11.34
N ALA A 213 -10.01 5.00 10.48
CA ALA A 213 -10.93 6.06 10.87
C ALA A 213 -12.26 5.51 11.43
N SER A 214 -12.65 4.31 10.99
CA SER A 214 -13.82 3.58 11.50
C SER A 214 -13.55 2.77 12.77
N GLY A 215 -12.34 2.88 13.36
CA GLY A 215 -11.98 2.29 14.64
C GLY A 215 -11.47 0.86 14.57
N VAL A 216 -11.02 0.38 13.42
CA VAL A 216 -10.29 -0.89 13.27
C VAL A 216 -8.81 -0.61 13.11
N ALA A 217 -8.03 -0.87 14.16
CA ALA A 217 -6.58 -0.61 14.17
C ALA A 217 -5.81 -1.63 13.30
N ALA A 218 -5.54 -1.28 12.05
CA ALA A 218 -4.83 -2.14 11.11
C ALA A 218 -3.66 -1.43 10.44
N ASN A 219 -2.51 -2.10 10.35
CA ASN A 219 -1.29 -1.54 9.77
C ASN A 219 -1.06 -1.92 8.29
N SER A 220 -1.87 -2.85 7.76
CA SER A 220 -1.86 -3.27 6.35
C SER A 220 -3.11 -4.11 6.07
N PHE A 221 -3.29 -4.51 4.80
CA PHE A 221 -4.15 -5.62 4.44
C PHE A 221 -3.29 -6.88 4.22
N GLU A 222 -3.85 -8.05 4.54
CA GLU A 222 -3.32 -9.29 3.97
C GLU A 222 -3.70 -9.33 2.48
N VAL A 223 -2.69 -9.49 1.62
CA VAL A 223 -2.86 -9.56 0.17
C VAL A 223 -2.90 -11.01 -0.26
N MET A 224 -4.09 -11.60 -0.17
CA MET A 224 -4.31 -13.00 -0.55
C MET A 224 -3.92 -13.26 -2.00
N SER A 225 -4.17 -12.31 -2.90
CA SER A 225 -3.75 -12.39 -4.29
C SER A 225 -3.60 -11.03 -4.95
N GLY A 226 -2.39 -10.69 -5.39
CA GLY A 226 -2.12 -9.55 -6.26
C GLY A 226 -2.10 -9.92 -7.75
N TYR A 227 -1.00 -9.63 -8.43
CA TYR A 227 -0.80 -9.92 -9.86
C TYR A 227 -0.92 -11.41 -10.17
N ARG A 228 -1.53 -11.73 -11.33
CA ARG A 228 -1.63 -13.11 -11.85
C ARG A 228 -1.12 -13.17 -13.28
N THR A 229 -0.29 -14.18 -13.57
CA THR A 229 -0.01 -14.53 -14.97
C THR A 229 -1.30 -15.08 -15.60
N PRO A 230 -1.49 -14.97 -16.94
CA PRO A 230 -2.63 -15.59 -17.60
C PRO A 230 -2.76 -17.10 -17.35
N ALA A 231 -1.62 -17.81 -17.23
CA ALA A 231 -1.60 -19.23 -16.93
C ALA A 231 -2.03 -19.51 -15.48
N TYR A 232 -1.48 -18.77 -14.51
CA TYR A 232 -1.86 -18.88 -13.11
C TYR A 232 -3.36 -18.60 -12.91
N ASN A 233 -3.89 -17.54 -13.53
CA ASN A 233 -5.29 -17.16 -13.41
C ASN A 233 -6.23 -18.30 -13.86
N ARG A 234 -5.92 -18.96 -14.99
CA ARG A 234 -6.68 -20.15 -15.44
C ARG A 234 -6.51 -21.32 -14.48
N ARG A 235 -5.29 -21.56 -13.97
CA ARG A 235 -4.98 -22.69 -13.08
C ARG A 235 -5.80 -22.66 -11.79
N ILE A 236 -6.08 -21.47 -11.26
CA ILE A 236 -6.93 -21.29 -10.07
C ILE A 236 -8.44 -21.29 -10.38
N GLY A 237 -8.84 -21.74 -11.58
CA GLY A 237 -10.24 -21.91 -11.96
C GLY A 237 -10.93 -20.65 -12.50
N ASN A 238 -10.20 -19.57 -12.79
CA ASN A 238 -10.81 -18.38 -13.36
C ASN A 238 -10.88 -18.49 -14.90
N GLU A 239 -12.11 -18.46 -15.43
CA GLU A 239 -12.39 -18.69 -16.85
C GLU A 239 -12.22 -17.45 -17.72
N THR A 240 -12.19 -16.23 -17.14
CA THR A 240 -12.03 -15.00 -17.93
C THR A 240 -10.58 -14.69 -18.22
N THR A 241 -10.31 -14.24 -19.46
CA THR A 241 -9.02 -13.68 -19.87
C THR A 241 -8.90 -12.19 -19.60
N TYR A 242 -9.94 -11.55 -19.04
CA TYR A 242 -10.00 -10.11 -18.75
C TYR A 242 -10.05 -9.79 -17.25
N SER A 243 -9.64 -10.73 -16.38
CA SER A 243 -9.48 -10.48 -14.95
C SER A 243 -8.48 -9.35 -14.70
N ARG A 244 -8.83 -8.37 -13.84
CA ARG A 244 -7.99 -7.21 -13.55
C ARG A 244 -6.65 -7.56 -12.90
N HIS A 245 -6.54 -8.71 -12.23
CA HIS A 245 -5.26 -9.20 -11.70
C HIS A 245 -4.17 -9.36 -12.77
N LEU A 246 -4.54 -9.61 -14.04
CA LEU A 246 -3.57 -9.71 -15.14
C LEU A 246 -2.97 -8.36 -15.53
N TRP A 247 -3.66 -7.25 -15.24
CA TRP A 247 -3.25 -5.88 -15.57
C TRP A 247 -2.60 -5.13 -14.40
N GLY A 248 -2.37 -5.82 -13.27
CA GLY A 248 -1.58 -5.30 -12.15
C GLY A 248 -2.29 -4.22 -11.34
N ASP A 249 -3.61 -4.14 -11.43
CA ASP A 249 -4.40 -3.10 -10.78
C ASP A 249 -5.52 -3.67 -9.91
N ALA A 250 -5.41 -4.95 -9.52
CA ALA A 250 -6.34 -5.61 -8.61
C ALA A 250 -5.62 -6.39 -7.51
N ALA A 251 -6.26 -6.47 -6.35
CA ALA A 251 -5.88 -7.31 -5.24
C ALA A 251 -7.12 -7.93 -4.59
N ASP A 252 -7.00 -9.18 -4.15
CA ASP A 252 -7.93 -9.81 -3.23
C ASP A 252 -7.34 -9.66 -1.83
N VAL A 253 -8.06 -9.00 -0.93
CA VAL A 253 -7.56 -8.53 0.35
C VAL A 253 -8.53 -8.78 1.51
N PHE A 254 -7.99 -8.84 2.71
CA PHE A 254 -8.72 -8.82 3.98
C PHE A 254 -7.87 -8.20 5.09
N ILE A 255 -8.50 -7.86 6.21
CA ILE A 255 -7.81 -7.41 7.43
C ILE A 255 -7.62 -8.64 8.31
N ASP A 256 -6.38 -8.85 8.74
CA ASP A 256 -5.94 -9.95 9.60
C ASP A 256 -4.99 -9.36 10.63
N ARG A 257 -5.50 -9.03 11.83
CA ARG A 257 -4.70 -8.34 12.85
C ARG A 257 -3.95 -9.29 13.76
N ASP A 258 -4.46 -10.50 13.96
CA ASP A 258 -3.83 -11.52 14.81
C ASP A 258 -2.94 -12.49 14.03
N GLY A 259 -2.95 -12.42 12.70
CA GLY A 259 -2.08 -13.16 11.80
C GLY A 259 -2.48 -14.63 11.63
N ASP A 260 -3.76 -14.95 11.84
CA ASP A 260 -4.26 -16.33 11.75
C ASP A 260 -4.58 -16.77 10.30
N GLY A 261 -4.51 -15.83 9.35
CA GLY A 261 -4.76 -16.06 7.92
C GLY A 261 -6.22 -15.97 7.52
N GLU A 262 -7.10 -15.54 8.42
CA GLU A 262 -8.53 -15.33 8.20
C GLU A 262 -8.88 -13.83 8.34
N MET A 263 -10.06 -13.45 7.83
CA MET A 263 -10.56 -12.09 8.01
C MET A 263 -11.01 -11.88 9.46
N ASP A 264 -10.68 -10.73 10.03
CA ASP A 264 -11.23 -10.31 11.33
C ASP A 264 -12.76 -10.08 11.29
N ASP A 265 -13.42 -10.17 12.45
CA ASP A 265 -14.78 -9.63 12.66
C ASP A 265 -14.73 -8.09 12.64
N LEU A 266 -14.95 -7.51 11.46
CA LEU A 266 -14.87 -6.08 11.18
C LEU A 266 -16.13 -5.34 11.59
N ASN A 267 -17.29 -5.99 11.47
CA ASN A 267 -18.58 -5.38 11.81
C ASN A 267 -18.94 -5.52 13.31
N ARG A 268 -18.17 -6.32 14.07
CA ARG A 268 -18.29 -6.58 15.52
C ARG A 268 -19.57 -7.32 15.90
N ASP A 269 -20.05 -8.23 15.06
CA ASP A 269 -21.23 -9.05 15.33
C ASP A 269 -20.91 -10.43 15.95
N GLY A 270 -19.63 -10.74 16.12
CA GLY A 270 -19.12 -11.99 16.68
C GLY A 270 -18.96 -13.12 15.67
N ARG A 271 -19.04 -12.83 14.36
CA ARG A 271 -18.90 -13.80 13.27
C ARG A 271 -17.88 -13.27 12.25
N VAL A 272 -17.28 -14.20 11.50
CA VAL A 272 -16.43 -13.88 10.35
C VAL A 272 -17.14 -14.37 9.10
N ASP A 273 -17.81 -13.47 8.39
CA ASP A 273 -18.61 -13.80 7.21
C ASP A 273 -18.73 -12.66 6.18
N MET A 274 -19.76 -12.73 5.33
CA MET A 274 -20.01 -11.72 4.29
C MET A 274 -20.40 -10.34 4.85
N GLY A 275 -20.81 -10.27 6.12
CA GLY A 275 -21.03 -9.03 6.85
C GLY A 275 -19.75 -8.19 6.94
N ASP A 276 -18.61 -8.83 7.20
CA ASP A 276 -17.29 -8.20 7.29
C ASP A 276 -16.80 -7.74 5.92
N ALA A 277 -16.94 -8.61 4.92
CA ALA A 277 -16.63 -8.25 3.54
C ALA A 277 -17.47 -7.05 3.09
N ARG A 278 -18.77 -7.01 3.42
CA ARG A 278 -19.63 -5.85 3.12
C ARG A 278 -19.18 -4.59 3.85
N TRP A 279 -18.86 -4.70 5.14
CA TRP A 279 -18.35 -3.57 5.92
C TRP A 279 -17.09 -2.97 5.27
N LEU A 280 -16.18 -3.82 4.78
CA LEU A 280 -14.98 -3.35 4.07
C LEU A 280 -15.33 -2.71 2.71
N VAL A 281 -16.30 -3.25 1.96
CA VAL A 281 -16.77 -2.63 0.71
C VAL A 281 -17.33 -1.23 0.94
N GLU A 282 -18.04 -1.00 2.04
CA GLU A 282 -18.53 0.34 2.39
C GLU A 282 -17.36 1.32 2.58
N ARG A 283 -16.24 0.90 3.20
CA ARG A 283 -15.03 1.74 3.32
C ARG A 283 -14.42 2.08 1.95
N VAL A 284 -14.52 1.16 0.98
CA VAL A 284 -14.10 1.46 -0.40
C VAL A 284 -15.03 2.49 -1.04
N ASP A 285 -16.34 2.38 -0.82
CA ASP A 285 -17.32 3.34 -1.33
C ASP A 285 -17.14 4.73 -0.68
N ASP A 286 -16.85 4.79 0.62
CA ASP A 286 -16.53 6.02 1.37
C ASP A 286 -15.31 6.72 0.74
N LEU A 287 -14.21 6.00 0.52
CA LEU A 287 -13.02 6.53 -0.16
C LEU A 287 -13.34 7.06 -1.57
N GLU A 288 -14.02 6.25 -2.38
CA GLU A 288 -14.30 6.57 -3.78
C GLU A 288 -15.22 7.79 -3.94
N SER A 289 -16.05 8.09 -2.93
CA SER A 289 -16.91 9.28 -2.91
C SER A 289 -16.11 10.60 -2.89
N ALA A 290 -14.95 10.60 -2.23
CA ALA A 290 -14.05 11.75 -2.12
C ALA A 290 -12.90 11.71 -3.14
N HIS A 291 -12.51 10.52 -3.61
CA HIS A 291 -11.35 10.31 -4.46
C HIS A 291 -11.72 9.60 -5.76
N THR A 292 -12.44 10.30 -6.64
CA THR A 292 -12.96 9.74 -7.89
C THR A 292 -11.90 9.20 -8.85
N HIS A 293 -10.65 9.65 -8.72
CA HIS A 293 -9.51 9.14 -9.49
C HIS A 293 -9.05 7.73 -9.06
N LEU A 294 -9.55 7.21 -7.93
CA LEU A 294 -9.27 5.86 -7.42
C LEU A 294 -10.44 4.87 -7.66
N ILE A 295 -11.48 5.29 -8.39
CA ILE A 295 -12.64 4.43 -8.66
C ILE A 295 -12.23 3.15 -9.39
N GLY A 296 -12.85 2.04 -9.02
CA GLY A 296 -12.73 0.78 -9.75
C GLY A 296 -13.77 -0.27 -9.37
N GLY A 297 -13.46 -1.52 -9.68
CA GLY A 297 -14.27 -2.68 -9.34
C GLY A 297 -14.07 -3.10 -7.89
N VAL A 298 -15.15 -3.58 -7.27
CA VAL A 298 -15.12 -4.20 -5.94
C VAL A 298 -16.01 -5.42 -5.94
N GLY A 299 -15.52 -6.55 -5.46
CA GLY A 299 -16.27 -7.80 -5.39
C GLY A 299 -16.21 -8.44 -4.01
N GLN A 300 -17.32 -8.97 -3.51
CA GLN A 300 -17.35 -9.67 -2.21
C GLN A 300 -17.35 -11.19 -2.41
N TYR A 301 -16.53 -11.90 -1.65
CA TYR A 301 -16.43 -13.36 -1.76
C TYR A 301 -16.63 -14.01 -0.41
N LYS A 302 -17.48 -15.05 -0.40
CA LYS A 302 -17.74 -15.88 0.77
C LYS A 302 -16.57 -16.80 1.06
N ALA A 303 -16.46 -17.21 2.32
CA ALA A 303 -15.59 -18.29 2.72
C ALA A 303 -15.91 -19.59 1.97
N ASN A 304 -14.88 -20.42 1.77
CA ASN A 304 -15.00 -21.79 1.30
C ASN A 304 -13.96 -22.68 1.99
N SER A 305 -13.76 -23.90 1.49
CA SER A 305 -12.81 -24.85 2.08
C SER A 305 -11.32 -24.46 1.99
N HIS A 306 -10.97 -23.40 1.27
CA HIS A 306 -9.59 -22.98 1.03
C HIS A 306 -9.24 -21.61 1.62
N HIS A 307 -10.23 -20.77 1.93
CA HIS A 307 -10.04 -19.41 2.45
C HIS A 307 -11.32 -18.88 3.11
N GLY A 308 -11.16 -17.93 4.04
CA GLY A 308 -12.23 -17.10 4.59
C GLY A 308 -12.89 -16.13 3.61
N PRO A 309 -13.77 -15.24 4.09
CA PRO A 309 -14.30 -14.17 3.27
C PRO A 309 -13.18 -13.20 2.89
N PHE A 310 -13.31 -12.58 1.71
CA PHE A 310 -12.36 -11.56 1.26
C PHE A 310 -13.04 -10.55 0.31
N VAL A 311 -12.36 -9.44 0.06
CA VAL A 311 -12.81 -8.41 -0.87
C VAL A 311 -11.82 -8.29 -2.02
N HIS A 312 -12.33 -8.37 -3.24
CA HIS A 312 -11.61 -7.96 -4.44
C HIS A 312 -11.69 -6.45 -4.58
N ILE A 313 -10.55 -5.78 -4.78
CA ILE A 313 -10.46 -4.35 -5.05
C ILE A 313 -9.59 -4.15 -6.28
N ASP A 314 -10.06 -3.36 -7.23
CA ASP A 314 -9.24 -2.88 -8.34
C ASP A 314 -9.38 -1.38 -8.59
N SER A 315 -8.47 -0.84 -9.39
CA SER A 315 -8.44 0.58 -9.79
C SER A 315 -8.65 0.75 -11.30
N ARG A 316 -9.62 0.04 -11.89
CA ARG A 316 -9.88 0.03 -13.35
C ARG A 316 -10.39 1.37 -13.93
N GLY A 317 -10.69 2.35 -13.08
CA GLY A 317 -11.14 3.69 -13.48
C GLY A 317 -12.65 3.84 -13.69
N PHE A 318 -13.44 2.80 -13.42
CA PHE A 318 -14.90 2.84 -13.46
C PHE A 318 -15.52 1.84 -12.50
N LYS A 319 -16.68 2.20 -11.94
CA LYS A 319 -17.35 1.45 -10.87
C LYS A 319 -17.95 0.15 -11.40
N VAL A 320 -17.62 -0.96 -10.75
CA VAL A 320 -18.25 -2.28 -10.96
C VAL A 320 -18.40 -2.94 -9.58
N ARG A 321 -19.54 -3.59 -9.30
CA ARG A 321 -19.82 -4.28 -8.03
C ARG A 321 -20.38 -5.66 -8.30
N TRP A 322 -19.94 -6.68 -7.56
CA TRP A 322 -20.44 -8.05 -7.67
C TRP A 322 -20.28 -8.85 -6.38
#